data_AF-A0AAV2JKU3-F1
#
_entry.id   AF-A0AAV2JKU3-F1
#
_cell.length_a   1.000
_cell.length_b   1.000
_cell.length_c   1.000
_cell.angle_alpha   90.00
_cell.angle_beta   90.00
_cell.angle_gamma   90.00
#
_symmetry.space_group_name_H-M   'P 1'
#
loop_
_entity.id
_entity.type
_entity.pdbx_description
1 polymer ?
#
loop_
_entity_poly.entity_id
_entity_poly.type
_entity_poly.pdbx_seq_one_letter_code
_entity_poly.pdbx_strand_id
1 'polypeptide(L)'
;MGKNSSHAHLTDFNIATIIKDGERATALAGTKPYMAPEIFQSFMSGGTGYAFEVDWWSLGVTAFEVLRGWRPYDIHTSNSVESLLQLFSTISVQYSPSWSKNLVSLMRKVRTNQISPAPIRSHLHQSDLTCTIQLSGCTNQLSACTNQLSVCTNQLSGCTNQLSVCTNQLSACTNQLSVCTNQLSGCTNQLSVCTNQLSACTNQLSVCTNQLSACTNQLSGCTNQLSVCTNQLSACTNQLSVCTNQLSACTNQLSACTNQLSVCTNQISPAPISSHLHQSALSLHQSALSLHQSALSLHQSALSLHQSALSLHQSALSLHQSALSLHQSDLTCTNQLSAFTNQLSACTNQLSACTNQLSACTNQLSAFTNQLSACTNQFSASTNQLSACTNQLSVCTNQLSVCTNQL
;
A
#
# COMPACT_ATOMS: atom_id res chain seq x y z
N MET A 1 0.28 20.91 -45.63
CA MET A 1 1.09 21.55 -46.69
C MET A 1 1.12 20.61 -47.88
N GLY A 2 0.43 20.98 -48.96
CA GLY A 2 0.33 20.15 -50.17
C GLY A 2 1.67 20.05 -50.89
N LYS A 3 2.05 18.83 -51.29
CA LYS A 3 3.13 18.59 -52.25
C LYS A 3 2.66 19.07 -53.62
N ASN A 4 3.00 20.32 -53.98
CA ASN A 4 2.96 20.72 -55.38
C ASN A 4 4.16 20.07 -56.06
N SER A 5 3.90 19.07 -56.90
CA SER A 5 4.92 18.50 -57.78
C SER A 5 5.38 19.57 -58.77
N SER A 6 6.64 19.98 -58.66
CA SER A 6 7.25 21.03 -59.47
C SER A 6 7.57 20.53 -60.88
N HIS A 7 6.56 20.43 -61.73
CA HIS A 7 6.74 20.17 -63.16
C HIS A 7 6.93 21.49 -63.93
N ALA A 8 7.87 21.50 -64.87
CA ALA A 8 8.07 22.64 -65.77
C ALA A 8 6.94 22.68 -66.81
N HIS A 9 6.38 23.86 -67.05
CA HIS A 9 5.33 24.10 -68.04
C HIS A 9 5.78 25.23 -68.97
N LEU A 10 5.55 25.07 -70.28
CA LEU A 10 5.80 26.12 -71.27
C LEU A 10 4.63 27.12 -71.27
N THR A 11 4.96 28.40 -71.34
CA THR A 11 3.99 29.51 -71.38
C THR A 11 4.48 30.58 -72.37
N ASP A 12 3.62 31.55 -72.70
CA ASP A 12 3.88 32.69 -73.60
C ASP A 12 4.20 32.31 -75.06
N PHE A 13 3.16 31.87 -75.79
CA PHE A 13 3.23 31.49 -77.22
C PHE A 13 3.11 32.67 -78.20
N ASN A 14 3.46 33.89 -77.79
CA ASN A 14 3.24 35.12 -78.57
C ASN A 14 4.00 35.14 -79.92
N ILE A 15 5.09 34.39 -80.04
CA ILE A 15 5.90 34.26 -81.27
C ILE A 15 5.77 32.88 -81.94
N ALA A 16 4.85 32.02 -81.48
CA ALA A 16 4.65 30.69 -82.02
C ALA A 16 4.13 30.77 -83.47
N THR A 17 4.75 30.02 -84.37
CA THR A 17 4.38 29.98 -85.79
C THR A 17 4.01 28.56 -86.17
N ILE A 18 2.88 28.38 -86.86
CA ILE A 18 2.49 27.09 -87.41
C ILE A 18 3.24 26.90 -88.73
N ILE A 19 4.10 25.89 -88.80
CA ILE A 19 4.84 25.50 -90.00
C ILE A 19 4.19 24.23 -90.55
N LYS A 20 3.73 24.26 -91.80
CA LYS A 20 3.15 23.07 -92.46
C LYS A 20 4.25 22.13 -92.93
N ASP A 21 3.90 20.86 -93.15
CA ASP A 21 4.85 19.83 -93.57
C ASP A 21 5.62 20.25 -94.84
N GLY A 22 6.94 20.36 -94.71
CA GLY A 22 7.85 20.76 -95.80
C GLY A 22 8.08 22.26 -95.95
N GLU A 23 7.34 23.11 -95.22
CA GLU A 23 7.61 24.55 -95.15
C GLU A 23 8.69 24.85 -94.11
N ARG A 24 9.34 26.02 -94.23
CA ARG A 24 10.32 26.51 -93.26
C ARG A 24 10.10 28.00 -93.00
N ALA A 25 10.22 28.40 -91.75
CA ALA A 25 10.11 29.79 -91.35
C ALA A 25 11.40 30.56 -91.67
N THR A 26 11.26 31.84 -92.03
CA THR A 26 12.40 32.72 -92.40
C THR A 26 12.38 34.05 -91.65
N ALA A 27 11.34 34.32 -90.86
CA ALA A 27 11.21 35.55 -90.10
C ALA A 27 12.22 35.61 -88.95
N LEU A 28 12.83 36.77 -88.71
CA LEU A 28 13.70 36.95 -87.54
C LEU A 28 12.84 37.23 -86.30
N ALA A 29 12.33 36.18 -85.67
CA ALA A 29 11.49 36.26 -84.48
C ALA A 29 12.06 35.44 -83.32
N GLY A 30 12.24 36.07 -82.16
CA GLY A 30 12.74 35.43 -80.95
C GLY A 30 13.63 36.34 -80.10
N THR A 31 14.03 35.83 -78.94
CA THR A 31 14.95 36.52 -78.02
C THR A 31 16.38 36.16 -78.39
N LYS A 32 17.13 37.10 -79.01
CA LYS A 32 18.45 36.86 -79.65
C LYS A 32 19.40 35.90 -78.92
N PRO A 33 19.59 35.97 -77.58
CA PRO A 33 20.49 35.05 -76.87
C PRO A 33 20.11 33.57 -76.90
N TYR A 34 18.83 33.26 -77.10
CA TYR A 34 18.31 31.89 -77.16
C TYR A 34 18.06 31.42 -78.60
N MET A 35 18.13 32.33 -79.57
CA MET A 35 17.90 32.01 -80.98
C MET A 35 19.03 31.17 -81.56
N ALA A 36 18.66 30.19 -82.37
CA ALA A 36 19.58 29.31 -83.06
C ALA A 36 20.31 30.04 -84.21
N PRO A 37 21.56 29.67 -84.54
CA PRO A 37 22.35 30.31 -85.59
C PRO A 37 21.67 30.29 -86.97
N GLU A 38 20.88 29.26 -87.27
CA GLU A 38 20.13 29.12 -88.51
C GLU A 38 19.02 30.17 -88.68
N ILE A 39 18.46 30.72 -87.60
CA ILE A 39 17.46 31.79 -87.67
C ILE A 39 18.12 33.07 -88.21
N PHE A 40 19.32 33.37 -87.71
CA PHE A 40 20.14 34.51 -88.16
C PHE A 40 20.64 34.31 -89.60
N GLN A 41 21.05 33.10 -89.95
CA GLN A 41 21.51 32.76 -91.29
C GLN A 41 20.39 32.84 -92.34
N SER A 42 19.18 32.41 -91.98
CA SER A 42 18.00 32.52 -92.86
C SER A 42 17.64 33.97 -93.15
N PHE A 43 17.69 34.85 -92.15
CA PHE A 43 17.39 36.27 -92.29
C PHE A 43 18.41 37.02 -93.16
N MET A 44 19.70 36.74 -93.01
CA MET A 44 20.78 37.46 -93.72
C MET A 44 21.00 37.01 -95.16
N SER A 45 21.00 35.69 -95.39
CA SER A 45 21.48 35.11 -96.66
C SER A 45 20.37 34.50 -97.50
N GLY A 46 19.10 34.68 -97.12
CA GLY A 46 17.96 34.02 -97.77
C GLY A 46 18.05 32.49 -97.68
N GLY A 47 18.63 31.98 -96.59
CA GLY A 47 18.94 30.56 -96.40
C GLY A 47 17.70 29.66 -96.37
N THR A 48 17.92 28.35 -96.21
CA THR A 48 16.91 27.28 -96.30
C THR A 48 15.74 27.38 -95.31
N GLY A 49 15.72 28.38 -94.42
CA GLY A 49 14.72 28.53 -93.35
C GLY A 49 14.95 27.57 -92.20
N TYR A 50 14.17 27.73 -91.13
CA TYR A 50 14.25 26.93 -89.91
C TYR A 50 12.88 26.30 -89.57
N ALA A 51 12.89 25.21 -88.80
CA ALA A 51 11.70 24.55 -88.29
C ALA A 51 11.86 24.25 -86.79
N PHE A 52 11.16 23.24 -86.25
CA PHE A 52 11.09 22.94 -84.81
C PHE A 52 12.44 22.64 -84.16
N GLU A 53 13.50 22.40 -84.93
CA GLU A 53 14.83 22.09 -84.39
C GLU A 53 15.44 23.26 -83.60
N VAL A 54 15.05 24.50 -83.92
CA VAL A 54 15.50 25.71 -83.19
C VAL A 54 15.03 25.75 -81.73
N ASP A 55 13.94 25.07 -81.42
CA ASP A 55 13.41 24.97 -80.05
C ASP A 55 14.31 24.09 -79.19
N TRP A 56 14.92 23.05 -79.78
CA TRP A 56 15.90 22.22 -79.09
C TRP A 56 17.17 23.02 -78.78
N TRP A 57 17.62 23.87 -79.70
CA TRP A 57 18.73 24.79 -79.41
C TRP A 57 18.41 25.69 -78.22
N SER A 58 17.22 26.29 -78.21
CA SER A 58 16.75 27.18 -77.13
C SER A 58 16.66 26.45 -75.79
N LEU A 59 16.19 25.20 -75.79
CA LEU A 59 16.19 24.33 -74.61
C LEU A 59 17.60 24.02 -74.13
N GLY A 60 18.55 23.79 -75.05
CA GLY A 60 19.96 23.60 -74.73
C GLY A 60 20.59 24.84 -74.08
N VAL A 61 20.30 26.04 -74.59
CA VAL A 61 20.77 27.30 -73.98
C VAL A 61 20.17 27.48 -72.58
N THR A 62 18.87 27.23 -72.42
CA THR A 62 18.15 27.35 -71.15
C THR A 62 18.66 26.34 -70.11
N ALA A 63 18.83 25.08 -70.50
CA ALA A 63 19.40 24.05 -69.63
C ALA A 63 20.83 24.41 -69.22
N PHE A 64 21.64 24.96 -70.13
CA PHE A 64 23.00 25.40 -69.82
C PHE A 64 22.98 26.53 -68.79
N GLU A 65 22.12 27.52 -68.99
CA GLU A 65 21.96 28.67 -68.09
C GLU A 65 21.49 28.24 -66.70
N VAL A 66 20.50 27.36 -66.60
CA VAL A 66 20.04 26.81 -65.31
C VAL A 66 21.16 26.07 -64.57
N LEU A 67 22.01 25.35 -65.29
CA LEU A 67 23.09 24.56 -64.70
C LEU A 67 24.35 25.37 -64.36
N ARG A 68 24.68 26.42 -65.15
CA ARG A 68 25.88 27.27 -64.94
C ARG A 68 25.60 28.54 -64.15
N GLY A 69 24.37 29.05 -64.20
CA GLY A 69 24.01 30.40 -63.75
C GLY A 69 24.27 31.51 -64.79
N TRP A 70 24.83 31.20 -65.97
CA TRP A 70 25.04 32.14 -67.07
C TRP A 70 24.91 31.48 -68.44
N ARG A 71 24.66 32.29 -69.48
CA ARG A 71 24.44 31.83 -70.86
C ARG A 71 25.75 31.38 -71.54
N PRO A 72 25.70 30.43 -72.48
CA PRO A 72 26.88 29.89 -73.16
C PRO A 72 27.53 30.87 -74.14
N TYR A 73 26.77 31.87 -74.64
CA TYR A 73 27.25 32.93 -75.51
C TYR A 73 26.82 34.28 -74.94
N ASP A 74 27.71 35.26 -75.01
CA ASP A 74 27.41 36.63 -74.59
C ASP A 74 26.79 37.40 -75.75
N ILE A 75 25.47 37.34 -75.83
CA ILE A 75 24.66 37.94 -76.89
C ILE A 75 23.79 39.04 -76.29
N HIS A 76 23.85 40.22 -76.90
CA HIS A 76 23.05 41.38 -76.58
C HIS A 76 22.13 41.75 -77.75
N THR A 77 21.03 42.43 -77.44
CA THR A 77 20.05 42.88 -78.44
C THR A 77 20.64 43.86 -79.45
N SER A 78 21.71 44.58 -79.11
CA SER A 78 22.42 45.52 -79.98
C SER A 78 23.43 44.88 -80.93
N ASN A 79 23.76 43.59 -80.79
CA ASN A 79 24.71 42.94 -81.71
C ASN A 79 24.10 42.81 -83.12
N SER A 80 24.93 43.10 -84.12
CA SER A 80 24.59 42.88 -85.53
C SER A 80 24.57 41.39 -85.83
N VAL A 81 23.80 40.99 -86.85
CA VAL A 81 23.63 39.57 -87.19
C VAL A 81 24.94 38.94 -87.68
N GLU A 82 25.77 39.71 -88.36
CA GLU A 82 27.12 39.33 -88.82
C GLU A 82 28.02 38.96 -87.64
N SER A 83 28.01 39.79 -86.61
CA SER A 83 28.82 39.56 -85.40
C SER A 83 28.37 38.31 -84.65
N LEU A 84 27.06 38.01 -84.65
CA LEU A 84 26.52 36.80 -84.01
C LEU A 84 26.90 35.52 -84.77
N LEU A 85 26.83 35.52 -86.10
CA LEU A 85 27.27 34.38 -86.91
C LEU A 85 28.79 34.12 -86.76
N GLN A 86 29.59 35.18 -86.67
CA GLN A 86 31.02 35.07 -86.35
C GLN A 86 31.25 34.54 -84.93
N LEU A 87 30.44 34.96 -83.96
CA LEU A 87 30.50 34.48 -82.57
C LEU A 87 30.27 32.96 -82.48
N PHE A 88 29.22 32.45 -83.14
CA PHE A 88 28.87 31.03 -83.12
C PHE A 88 29.90 30.13 -83.80
N SER A 89 30.64 30.65 -84.78
CA SER A 89 31.71 29.93 -85.48
C SER A 89 33.06 29.99 -84.77
N THR A 90 33.32 31.04 -83.97
CA THR A 90 34.61 31.26 -83.32
C THR A 90 34.64 30.75 -81.87
N ILE A 91 33.53 30.86 -81.13
CA ILE A 91 33.48 30.53 -79.71
C ILE A 91 33.10 29.06 -79.49
N SER A 92 33.95 28.33 -78.78
CA SER A 92 33.61 27.01 -78.24
C SER A 92 33.07 27.15 -76.80
N VAL A 93 31.89 26.55 -76.56
CA VAL A 93 31.23 26.60 -75.25
C VAL A 93 32.03 25.80 -74.22
N GLN A 94 32.37 26.43 -73.09
CA GLN A 94 33.11 25.80 -72.00
C GLN A 94 32.19 25.08 -71.00
N TYR A 95 32.30 23.75 -70.96
CA TYR A 95 31.58 22.91 -70.01
C TYR A 95 32.37 22.74 -68.70
N SER A 96 31.67 22.72 -67.56
CA SER A 96 32.32 22.51 -66.27
C SER A 96 32.88 21.08 -66.16
N PRO A 97 34.10 20.87 -65.62
CA PRO A 97 34.63 19.54 -65.33
C PRO A 97 33.79 18.75 -64.33
N SER A 98 32.97 19.44 -63.53
CA SER A 98 32.05 18.83 -62.55
C SER A 98 30.79 18.22 -63.18
N TRP A 99 30.53 18.44 -64.47
CA TRP A 99 29.35 17.89 -65.14
C TRP A 99 29.60 16.46 -65.60
N SER A 100 28.59 15.60 -65.47
CA SER A 100 28.70 14.22 -65.93
C SER A 100 28.98 14.16 -67.44
N LYS A 101 29.77 13.17 -67.89
CA LYS A 101 30.10 12.99 -69.31
C LYS A 101 28.82 12.83 -70.17
N ASN A 102 27.78 12.24 -69.61
CA ASN A 102 26.47 12.08 -70.25
C ASN A 102 25.75 13.41 -70.44
N LEU A 103 25.73 14.27 -69.41
CA LEU A 103 25.15 15.60 -69.48
C LEU A 103 25.89 16.46 -70.51
N VAL A 104 27.23 16.48 -70.48
CA VAL A 104 28.05 17.21 -71.46
C VAL A 104 27.82 16.70 -72.89
N SER A 105 27.66 15.38 -73.07
CA SER A 105 27.34 14.77 -74.37
C SER A 105 25.95 15.16 -74.86
N LEU A 106 24.94 15.14 -73.98
CA LEU A 106 23.58 15.56 -74.28
C LEU A 106 23.52 17.05 -74.66
N MET A 107 24.15 17.91 -73.87
CA MET A 107 24.23 19.36 -74.13
C MET A 107 24.93 19.67 -75.46
N ARG A 108 25.97 18.90 -75.81
CA ARG A 108 26.64 19.02 -77.11
C ARG A 108 25.71 18.60 -78.25
N LYS A 109 24.98 17.50 -78.11
CA LYS A 109 24.04 16.99 -79.13
C LYS A 109 22.84 17.92 -79.36
N VAL A 110 22.30 18.49 -78.29
CA VAL A 110 21.18 19.45 -78.32
C VAL A 110 21.55 20.73 -79.07
N ARG A 111 22.81 21.14 -78.99
CA ARG A 111 23.32 22.33 -79.66
C ARG A 111 23.77 22.09 -81.11
N THR A 112 24.12 20.87 -81.53
CA THR A 112 24.63 20.60 -82.90
C THR A 112 23.55 20.17 -83.88
N ASN A 113 22.26 20.33 -83.55
CA ASN A 113 21.12 19.94 -84.38
C ASN A 113 21.16 18.49 -84.91
N GLN A 114 21.81 17.57 -84.19
CA GLN A 114 21.89 16.15 -84.55
C GLN A 114 20.87 15.29 -83.79
N ILE A 115 19.74 15.87 -83.39
CA ILE A 115 18.70 15.16 -82.65
C ILE A 115 17.64 14.64 -83.62
N SER A 116 17.61 13.32 -83.82
CA SER A 116 16.38 12.62 -84.16
C SER A 116 15.67 12.21 -82.86
N PRO A 117 14.31 12.17 -82.78
CA PRO A 117 13.58 11.92 -81.54
C PRO A 117 13.78 10.53 -80.89
N ALA A 118 14.52 9.61 -81.51
CA ALA A 118 14.56 8.20 -81.16
C ALA A 118 15.53 7.78 -80.01
N PRO A 119 16.72 8.36 -79.78
CA PRO A 119 17.71 7.74 -78.90
C PRO A 119 17.67 8.15 -77.42
N ILE A 120 16.73 9.00 -76.97
CA ILE A 120 16.68 9.46 -75.57
C ILE A 120 15.97 8.43 -74.66
N ARG A 121 15.14 7.55 -75.23
CA ARG A 121 14.34 6.57 -74.46
C ARG A 121 15.12 5.35 -73.97
N SER A 122 16.21 4.96 -74.62
CA SER A 122 16.90 3.69 -74.34
C SER A 122 18.00 3.76 -73.28
N HIS A 123 18.62 4.92 -73.06
CA HIS A 123 19.69 5.08 -72.06
C HIS A 123 19.21 5.34 -70.63
N LEU A 124 17.94 5.70 -70.42
CA LEU A 124 17.37 5.95 -69.09
C LEU A 124 16.78 4.68 -68.45
N HIS A 125 16.41 3.67 -69.22
CA HIS A 125 15.57 2.57 -68.72
C HIS A 125 16.29 1.47 -67.90
N GLN A 126 17.60 1.26 -68.06
CA GLN A 126 18.31 0.14 -67.40
C GLN A 126 18.94 0.51 -66.04
N SER A 127 19.39 1.75 -65.85
CA SER A 127 19.87 2.27 -64.56
C SER A 127 18.71 2.67 -63.63
N ASP A 128 17.60 3.15 -64.17
CA ASP A 128 16.43 3.51 -63.36
C ASP A 128 15.73 2.29 -62.76
N LEU A 129 15.61 1.16 -63.48
CA LEU A 129 14.83 0.02 -62.97
C LEU A 129 15.48 -0.64 -61.75
N THR A 130 16.81 -0.79 -61.75
CA THR A 130 17.58 -1.35 -60.62
C THR A 130 17.63 -0.39 -59.43
N CYS A 131 17.80 0.92 -59.69
CA CYS A 131 17.75 1.95 -58.65
C CYS A 131 16.35 2.08 -58.02
N THR A 132 15.27 1.99 -58.82
CA THR A 132 13.88 2.08 -58.34
C THR A 132 13.49 0.87 -57.49
N ILE A 133 13.93 -0.34 -57.86
CA ILE A 133 13.73 -1.55 -57.05
C ILE A 133 14.51 -1.45 -55.72
N GLN A 134 15.76 -0.98 -55.75
CA GLN A 134 16.55 -0.72 -54.52
C GLN A 134 15.92 0.35 -53.63
N LEU A 135 15.44 1.47 -54.20
CA LEU A 135 14.75 2.53 -53.45
C LEU A 135 13.44 2.04 -52.83
N SER A 136 12.64 1.26 -53.55
CA SER A 136 11.40 0.68 -53.01
C SER A 136 11.68 -0.33 -51.89
N GLY A 137 12.75 -1.12 -52.02
CA GLY A 137 13.26 -1.98 -50.95
C GLY A 137 13.69 -1.20 -49.71
N CYS A 138 14.45 -0.11 -49.88
CA CYS A 138 14.85 0.77 -48.79
C CYS A 138 13.65 1.47 -48.13
N THR A 139 12.66 1.89 -48.91
CA THR A 139 11.44 2.53 -48.39
C THR A 139 10.60 1.56 -47.56
N ASN A 140 10.50 0.30 -47.99
CA ASN A 140 9.83 -0.77 -47.25
C ASN A 140 10.59 -1.17 -45.98
N GLN A 141 11.93 -1.19 -45.99
CA GLN A 141 12.72 -1.41 -44.78
C GLN A 141 12.62 -0.24 -43.79
N LEU A 142 12.57 1.00 -44.28
CA LEU A 142 12.40 2.18 -43.45
C LEU A 142 11.01 2.22 -42.78
N SER A 143 9.95 1.84 -43.52
CA SER A 143 8.60 1.72 -42.95
C SER A 143 8.52 0.58 -41.93
N ALA A 144 9.19 -0.55 -42.17
CA ALA A 144 9.31 -1.63 -41.20
C ALA A 144 10.05 -1.18 -39.92
N CYS A 145 11.16 -0.44 -40.05
CA CYS A 145 11.88 0.14 -38.91
C CYS A 145 11.03 1.15 -38.13
N THR A 146 10.26 1.99 -38.83
CA THR A 146 9.36 2.97 -38.20
C THR A 146 8.26 2.27 -37.40
N ASN A 147 7.68 1.19 -37.95
CA ASN A 147 6.70 0.37 -37.24
C ASN A 147 7.32 -0.32 -36.02
N GLN A 148 8.50 -0.92 -36.16
CA GLN A 148 9.23 -1.53 -35.03
C GLN A 148 9.56 -0.52 -33.92
N LEU A 149 9.95 0.70 -34.27
CA LEU A 149 10.20 1.79 -33.31
C LEU A 149 8.92 2.19 -32.56
N SER A 150 7.79 2.25 -33.25
CA SER A 150 6.48 2.52 -32.63
C SER A 150 6.09 1.41 -31.63
N VAL A 151 6.35 0.15 -31.96
CA VAL A 151 6.12 -1.00 -31.07
C VAL A 151 7.02 -0.91 -29.84
N CYS A 152 8.32 -0.61 -30.00
CA CYS A 152 9.24 -0.41 -28.88
C CYS A 152 8.78 0.73 -27.95
N THR A 153 8.35 1.85 -28.54
CA THR A 153 7.86 3.01 -27.78
C THR A 153 6.61 2.66 -26.97
N ASN A 154 5.67 1.94 -27.57
CA ASN A 154 4.47 1.46 -26.89
C ASN A 154 4.82 0.47 -25.76
N GLN A 155 5.74 -0.46 -25.98
CA GLN A 155 6.20 -1.39 -24.94
C GLN A 155 6.87 -0.66 -23.76
N LEU A 156 7.71 0.35 -24.02
CA LEU A 156 8.32 1.18 -22.98
C LEU A 156 7.28 1.97 -22.16
N SER A 157 6.25 2.50 -22.83
CA SER A 157 5.14 3.18 -22.15
C SER A 157 4.36 2.22 -21.24
N GLY A 158 4.14 0.97 -21.70
CA GLY A 158 3.54 -0.09 -20.91
C GLY A 158 4.37 -0.44 -19.67
N CYS A 159 5.69 -0.56 -19.83
CA CYS A 159 6.64 -0.77 -18.73
C CYS A 159 6.56 0.36 -17.69
N THR A 160 6.54 1.61 -18.14
CA THR A 160 6.46 2.79 -17.28
C THR A 160 5.17 2.79 -16.46
N ASN A 161 4.04 2.48 -17.11
CA ASN A 161 2.75 2.35 -16.42
C ASN A 161 2.77 1.21 -15.40
N GLN A 162 3.31 0.04 -15.73
CA GLN A 162 3.44 -1.07 -14.78
C GLN A 162 4.31 -0.69 -13.57
N LEU A 163 5.42 0.02 -13.78
CA LEU A 163 6.28 0.50 -12.70
C LEU A 163 5.55 1.48 -11.76
N SER A 164 4.70 2.35 -12.31
CA SER A 164 3.87 3.26 -11.51
C SER A 164 2.85 2.51 -10.64
N VAL A 165 2.19 1.49 -11.18
CA VAL A 165 1.27 0.62 -10.43
C VAL A 165 2.02 -0.13 -9.33
N CYS A 166 3.19 -0.66 -9.65
CA CYS A 166 4.07 -1.34 -8.70
C CYS A 166 4.49 -0.41 -7.55
N THR A 167 4.84 0.84 -7.85
CA THR A 167 5.20 1.86 -6.84
C THR A 167 4.03 2.17 -5.91
N ASN A 168 2.82 2.31 -6.46
CA ASN A 168 1.61 2.51 -5.68
C ASN A 168 1.30 1.30 -4.79
N GLN A 169 1.42 0.08 -5.30
CA GLN A 169 1.24 -1.14 -4.52
C GLN A 169 2.25 -1.26 -3.37
N LEU A 170 3.52 -0.90 -3.60
CA LEU A 170 4.54 -0.87 -2.56
C LEU A 170 4.19 0.14 -1.46
N SER A 171 3.77 1.35 -1.83
CA SER A 171 3.34 2.36 -0.86
C SER A 171 2.15 1.90 0.00
N ALA A 172 1.19 1.19 -0.62
CA ALA A 172 0.07 0.59 0.09
C ALA A 172 0.55 -0.48 1.08
N CYS A 173 1.49 -1.35 0.68
CA CYS A 173 2.09 -2.35 1.57
C CYS A 173 2.84 -1.72 2.74
N THR A 174 3.61 -0.66 2.52
CA THR A 174 4.31 0.07 3.59
C THR A 174 3.32 0.66 4.59
N ASN A 175 2.23 1.25 4.10
CA ASN A 175 1.17 1.77 4.96
C ASN A 175 0.50 0.65 5.77
N GLN A 176 0.14 -0.47 5.14
CA GLN A 176 -0.44 -1.62 5.86
C GLN A 176 0.51 -2.17 6.94
N LEU A 177 1.81 -2.27 6.65
CA LEU A 177 2.82 -2.70 7.62
C LEU A 177 2.90 -1.74 8.83
N SER A 178 2.81 -0.43 8.58
CA SER A 178 2.77 0.57 9.66
C SER A 178 1.53 0.42 10.55
N VAL A 179 0.37 0.13 9.95
CA VAL A 179 -0.87 -0.15 10.70
C VAL A 179 -0.72 -1.41 11.55
N CYS A 180 -0.21 -2.51 10.98
CA CYS A 180 0.06 -3.74 11.72
C CYS A 180 1.01 -3.51 12.90
N THR A 181 2.07 -2.72 12.70
CA THR A 181 3.06 -2.42 13.75
C THR A 181 2.41 -1.64 14.90
N ASN A 182 1.60 -0.63 14.56
CA ASN A 182 0.86 0.13 15.57
C ASN A 182 -0.16 -0.74 16.31
N GLN A 183 -0.92 -1.58 15.61
CA GLN A 183 -1.87 -2.52 16.23
C GLN A 183 -1.17 -3.52 17.16
N LEU A 184 -0.01 -4.06 16.76
CA LEU A 184 0.80 -4.96 17.57
C LEU A 184 1.30 -4.29 18.85
N SER A 185 1.75 -3.03 18.75
CA SER A 185 2.14 -2.25 19.93
C SER A 185 0.97 -2.02 20.90
N GLY A 186 -0.22 -1.74 20.36
CA GLY A 186 -1.46 -1.63 21.12
C GLY A 186 -1.82 -2.93 21.85
N CYS A 187 -1.76 -4.07 21.15
CA CYS A 187 -2.00 -5.38 21.73
C CYS A 187 -1.00 -5.72 22.84
N THR A 188 0.28 -5.38 22.64
CA THR A 188 1.34 -5.62 23.63
C THR A 188 1.09 -4.82 24.90
N ASN A 189 0.71 -3.53 24.76
CA ASN A 189 0.35 -2.69 25.89
C ASN A 189 -0.90 -3.23 26.60
N GLN A 190 -1.96 -3.59 25.87
CA GLN A 190 -3.16 -4.19 26.47
C GLN A 190 -2.86 -5.49 27.22
N LEU A 191 -2.01 -6.35 26.66
CA LEU A 191 -1.58 -7.58 27.31
C LEU A 191 -0.85 -7.28 28.63
N SER A 192 0.06 -6.31 28.64
CA SER A 192 0.76 -5.92 29.87
C SER A 192 -0.19 -5.42 30.96
N VAL A 193 -1.20 -4.63 30.60
CA VAL A 193 -2.24 -4.16 31.52
C VAL A 193 -3.04 -5.34 32.05
N CYS A 194 -3.47 -6.25 31.18
CA CYS A 194 -4.20 -7.47 31.57
C CYS A 194 -3.37 -8.33 32.53
N THR A 195 -2.07 -8.54 32.28
CA THR A 195 -1.18 -9.30 33.17
C THR A 195 -1.06 -8.64 34.55
N ASN A 196 -0.87 -7.33 34.60
CA ASN A 196 -0.80 -6.59 35.86
C ASN A 196 -2.12 -6.69 36.64
N GLN A 197 -3.26 -6.49 35.96
CA GLN A 197 -4.57 -6.58 36.60
C GLN A 197 -4.90 -8.01 37.05
N LEU A 198 -4.51 -9.04 36.29
CA LEU A 198 -4.63 -10.43 36.69
C LEU A 198 -3.83 -10.71 37.97
N SER A 199 -2.57 -10.26 38.04
CA SER A 199 -1.75 -10.43 39.24
C SER A 199 -2.36 -9.75 40.47
N ALA A 200 -2.95 -8.56 40.29
CA ALA A 200 -3.66 -7.86 41.35
C ALA A 200 -4.89 -8.66 41.82
N CYS A 201 -5.70 -9.19 40.91
CA CYS A 201 -6.85 -10.03 41.24
C CYS A 201 -6.44 -11.33 41.96
N THR A 202 -5.40 -12.01 41.51
CA THR A 202 -4.88 -13.21 42.19
C THR A 202 -4.43 -12.89 43.61
N ASN A 203 -3.73 -11.76 43.81
CA ASN A 203 -3.34 -11.30 45.13
C ASN A 203 -4.55 -10.99 46.01
N GLN A 204 -5.57 -10.28 45.50
CA GLN A 204 -6.80 -10.00 46.24
C GLN A 204 -7.54 -11.29 46.66
N LEU A 205 -7.65 -12.27 45.76
CA LEU A 205 -8.27 -13.57 46.06
C LEU A 205 -7.51 -14.32 47.17
N SER A 206 -6.17 -14.28 47.14
CA SER A 206 -5.34 -14.88 48.19
C SER A 206 -5.55 -14.22 49.56
N VAL A 207 -5.69 -12.90 49.59
CA VAL A 207 -6.00 -12.14 50.81
C VAL A 207 -7.39 -12.51 51.33
N CYS A 208 -8.40 -12.56 50.46
CA CYS A 208 -9.76 -12.94 50.84
C CYS A 208 -9.81 -14.38 51.40
N THR A 209 -9.10 -15.31 50.77
CA THR A 209 -8.98 -16.70 51.24
C THR A 209 -8.35 -16.77 52.64
N ASN A 210 -7.26 -16.03 52.87
CA ASN A 210 -6.60 -15.97 54.17
C ASN A 210 -7.50 -15.34 55.25
N GLN A 211 -8.22 -14.28 54.91
CA GLN A 211 -9.16 -13.63 55.83
C GLN A 211 -10.36 -14.54 56.16
N LEU A 212 -10.89 -15.30 55.20
CA LEU A 212 -11.96 -16.26 55.44
C LEU A 212 -11.51 -17.43 56.35
N SER A 213 -10.28 -17.91 56.15
CA SER A 213 -9.61 -18.86 57.05
C SER A 213 -9.53 -18.32 58.48
N ALA A 214 -9.09 -17.06 58.64
CA ALA A 214 -9.03 -16.42 59.94
C ALA A 214 -10.44 -16.30 60.58
N CYS A 215 -11.45 -15.86 59.83
CA CYS A 215 -12.84 -15.81 60.30
C CYS A 215 -13.34 -17.19 60.77
N THR A 216 -13.05 -18.25 60.03
CA THR A 216 -13.42 -19.63 60.37
C THR A 216 -12.79 -20.07 61.69
N ASN A 217 -11.50 -19.78 61.88
CA ASN A 217 -10.78 -20.08 63.11
C ASN A 217 -11.35 -19.30 64.31
N GLN A 218 -11.68 -18.02 64.13
CA GLN A 218 -12.31 -17.21 65.18
C GLN A 218 -13.71 -17.72 65.55
N LEU A 219 -14.50 -18.17 64.57
CA LEU A 219 -15.83 -18.74 64.81
C LEU A 219 -15.76 -20.08 65.55
N SER A 220 -14.78 -20.93 65.22
CA SER A 220 -14.47 -22.14 65.98
C SER A 220 -14.11 -21.80 67.43
N GLY A 221 -13.28 -20.77 67.64
CA GLY A 221 -12.97 -20.24 68.97
C GLY A 221 -14.22 -19.81 69.75
N CYS A 222 -15.11 -19.03 69.12
CA CYS A 222 -16.38 -18.61 69.73
C CYS A 222 -17.26 -19.81 70.10
N THR A 223 -17.32 -20.83 69.25
CA THR A 223 -18.10 -22.06 69.48
C THR A 223 -17.56 -22.84 70.68
N ASN A 224 -16.23 -22.97 70.78
CA ASN A 224 -15.58 -23.63 71.92
C ASN A 224 -15.85 -22.87 73.24
N GLN A 225 -15.75 -21.54 73.23
CA GLN A 225 -16.04 -20.71 74.40
C GLN A 225 -17.52 -20.80 74.83
N LEU A 226 -18.45 -20.87 73.88
CA LEU A 226 -19.87 -21.05 74.17
C LEU A 226 -20.16 -22.43 74.79
N SER A 227 -19.48 -23.48 74.33
CA SER A 227 -19.53 -24.81 74.95
C SER A 227 -19.04 -24.78 76.40
N VAL A 228 -17.94 -24.09 76.68
CA VAL A 228 -17.45 -23.89 78.06
C VAL A 228 -18.48 -23.15 78.91
N CYS A 229 -19.08 -22.06 78.41
CA CYS A 229 -20.12 -21.33 79.13
C CYS A 229 -21.33 -22.22 79.45
N THR A 230 -21.75 -23.05 78.50
CA THR A 230 -22.86 -23.99 78.66
C THR A 230 -22.56 -25.03 79.74
N ASN A 231 -21.35 -25.59 79.74
CA ASN A 231 -20.90 -26.53 80.76
C ASN A 231 -20.84 -25.89 82.16
N GLN A 232 -20.34 -24.66 82.27
CA GLN A 232 -20.29 -23.92 83.54
C GLN A 232 -21.70 -23.57 84.05
N LEU A 233 -22.64 -23.23 83.18
CA LEU A 233 -24.04 -22.97 83.55
C LEU A 233 -24.74 -24.24 84.05
N SER A 234 -24.49 -25.39 83.40
CA SER A 234 -24.97 -26.71 83.85
C SER A 234 -24.44 -27.03 85.25
N ALA A 235 -23.14 -26.79 85.50
CA ALA A 235 -22.55 -26.95 86.82
C ALA A 235 -23.20 -26.04 87.87
N CYS A 236 -23.43 -24.76 87.56
CA CYS A 236 -24.13 -23.83 88.46
C CYS A 236 -25.55 -24.31 88.79
N THR A 237 -26.28 -24.82 87.78
CA THR A 237 -27.64 -25.36 87.95
C THR A 237 -27.64 -26.57 88.90
N ASN A 238 -26.67 -27.46 88.74
CA ASN A 238 -26.51 -28.63 89.62
C ASN A 238 -26.15 -28.21 91.05
N GLN A 239 -25.28 -27.21 91.24
CA GLN A 239 -24.95 -26.71 92.58
C GLN A 239 -26.14 -26.02 93.26
N LEU A 240 -26.96 -25.30 92.50
CA LEU A 240 -28.18 -24.67 93.01
C LEU A 240 -29.22 -25.72 93.45
N SER A 241 -29.36 -26.83 92.71
CA SER A 241 -30.25 -27.92 93.10
C SER A 241 -29.79 -28.59 94.40
N VAL A 242 -28.47 -28.78 94.59
CA VAL A 242 -27.89 -29.25 95.86
C VAL A 242 -28.19 -28.28 97.00
N CYS A 243 -28.00 -26.97 96.82
CA CYS A 243 -28.32 -25.96 97.83
C CYS A 243 -29.81 -26.01 98.21
N THR A 244 -30.70 -26.15 97.22
CA THR A 244 -32.15 -26.25 97.43
C THR A 244 -32.52 -27.49 98.26
N ASN A 245 -31.91 -28.64 97.94
CA ASN A 245 -32.12 -29.88 98.68
C ASN A 245 -31.61 -29.78 100.12
N GLN A 246 -30.43 -29.17 100.34
CA GLN A 246 -29.87 -28.94 101.68
C GLN A 246 -30.72 -27.97 102.51
N LEU A 247 -31.28 -26.93 101.89
CA LEU A 247 -32.18 -25.99 102.57
C LEU A 247 -33.50 -26.66 102.97
N SER A 248 -34.06 -27.51 102.10
CA SER A 248 -35.23 -28.34 102.42
C SER A 248 -34.95 -29.27 103.61
N ALA A 249 -33.79 -29.92 103.63
CA ALA A 249 -33.36 -30.73 104.77
C ALA A 249 -33.24 -29.91 106.06
N CYS A 250 -32.61 -28.72 106.03
CA CYS A 250 -32.53 -27.82 107.20
C CYS A 250 -33.92 -27.41 107.70
N THR A 251 -34.85 -27.13 106.80
CA THR A 251 -36.24 -26.75 107.13
C THR A 251 -36.97 -27.90 107.82
N ASN A 252 -36.81 -29.12 107.33
CA ASN A 252 -37.37 -30.32 107.94
C ASN A 252 -36.77 -30.62 109.33
N GLN A 253 -35.46 -30.39 109.51
CA GLN A 253 -34.81 -30.54 110.82
C GLN A 253 -35.27 -29.46 111.81
N LEU A 254 -35.47 -28.23 111.35
CA LEU A 254 -35.99 -27.13 112.17
C LEU A 254 -37.44 -27.38 112.61
N SER A 255 -38.29 -27.89 111.71
CA SER A 255 -39.67 -28.26 112.05
C SER A 255 -39.70 -29.41 113.05
N ALA A 256 -38.83 -30.41 112.91
CA ALA A 256 -38.64 -31.47 113.90
C ALA A 256 -38.21 -30.92 115.27
N CYS A 257 -37.21 -30.03 115.32
CA CYS A 257 -36.77 -29.38 116.57
C CYS A 257 -37.91 -28.58 117.22
N THR A 258 -38.70 -27.86 116.42
CA THR A 258 -39.85 -27.07 116.89
C THR A 258 -40.94 -27.98 117.48
N ASN A 259 -41.22 -29.10 116.82
CA ASN A 259 -42.16 -30.11 117.32
C ASN A 259 -41.65 -30.78 118.61
N GLN A 260 -40.35 -31.06 118.74
CA GLN A 260 -39.79 -31.58 119.99
C GLN A 260 -39.85 -30.56 121.12
N LEU A 261 -39.55 -29.29 120.84
CA LEU A 261 -39.66 -28.20 121.82
C LEU A 261 -41.11 -28.00 122.29
N SER A 262 -42.11 -28.11 121.39
CA SER A 262 -43.53 -28.02 121.76
C SER A 262 -43.95 -29.21 122.64
N VAL A 263 -43.48 -30.43 122.34
CA VAL A 263 -43.69 -31.60 123.21
C VAL A 263 -43.05 -31.41 124.58
N CYS A 264 -41.79 -30.95 124.66
CA CYS A 264 -41.12 -30.68 125.94
C CYS A 264 -41.82 -29.58 126.76
N THR A 265 -42.33 -28.54 126.10
CA THR A 265 -43.09 -27.45 126.74
C THR A 265 -44.39 -27.96 127.35
N ASN A 266 -45.04 -28.93 126.70
CA ASN A 266 -46.28 -29.55 127.17
C ASN A 266 -46.08 -30.60 128.29
N GLN A 267 -44.85 -31.11 128.52
CA GLN A 267 -44.57 -32.19 129.47
C GLN A 267 -43.95 -31.78 130.82
N ILE A 268 -43.84 -30.48 131.15
CA ILE A 268 -43.38 -29.95 132.46
C ILE A 268 -42.11 -30.66 133.02
N SER A 269 -40.94 -30.56 132.36
CA SER A 269 -39.57 -30.81 132.93
C SER A 269 -38.44 -30.58 131.91
N PRO A 270 -37.14 -30.53 132.31
CA PRO A 270 -36.39 -29.49 133.03
C PRO A 270 -35.59 -28.56 132.07
N ALA A 271 -35.04 -27.46 132.61
CA ALA A 271 -34.32 -26.39 131.90
C ALA A 271 -33.17 -26.76 130.91
N PRO A 272 -32.33 -27.81 131.11
CA PRO A 272 -31.17 -28.04 130.23
C PRO A 272 -31.51 -28.60 128.83
N ILE A 273 -32.63 -29.30 128.66
CA ILE A 273 -33.02 -29.87 127.34
C ILE A 273 -33.50 -28.75 126.40
N SER A 274 -34.21 -27.75 126.93
CA SER A 274 -34.66 -26.58 126.18
C SER A 274 -33.49 -25.75 125.64
N SER A 275 -32.42 -25.54 126.43
CA SER A 275 -31.24 -24.79 125.98
C SER A 275 -30.50 -25.48 124.83
N HIS A 276 -30.38 -26.82 124.86
CA HIS A 276 -29.74 -27.58 123.77
C HIS A 276 -30.58 -27.58 122.48
N LEU A 277 -31.91 -27.65 122.59
CA LEU A 277 -32.82 -27.54 121.45
C LEU A 277 -32.78 -26.12 120.83
N HIS A 278 -32.73 -25.06 121.66
CA HIS A 278 -32.56 -23.69 121.18
C HIS A 278 -31.21 -23.46 120.49
N GLN A 279 -30.11 -23.98 121.05
CA GLN A 279 -28.79 -23.89 120.43
C GLN A 279 -28.73 -24.65 119.09
N SER A 280 -29.38 -25.81 119.02
CA SER A 280 -29.52 -26.58 117.79
C SER A 280 -30.33 -25.83 116.73
N ALA A 281 -31.47 -25.24 117.10
CA ALA A 281 -32.30 -24.42 116.21
C ALA A 281 -31.55 -23.18 115.69
N LEU A 282 -30.76 -22.51 116.53
CA LEU A 282 -29.92 -21.38 116.13
C LEU A 282 -28.84 -21.81 115.11
N SER A 283 -28.17 -22.95 115.33
CA SER A 283 -27.18 -23.49 114.40
C SER A 283 -27.78 -23.89 113.04
N LEU A 284 -29.00 -24.42 113.04
CA LEU A 284 -29.79 -24.72 111.84
C LEU A 284 -30.15 -23.43 111.07
N HIS A 285 -30.57 -22.37 111.77
CA HIS A 285 -30.81 -21.07 111.16
C HIS A 285 -29.55 -20.45 110.54
N GLN A 286 -28.42 -20.51 111.24
CA GLN A 286 -27.15 -20.01 110.72
C GLN A 286 -26.69 -20.81 109.49
N SER A 287 -26.91 -22.12 109.49
CA SER A 287 -26.67 -22.98 108.33
C SER A 287 -27.57 -22.60 107.15
N ALA A 288 -28.87 -22.42 107.38
CA ALA A 288 -29.82 -21.99 106.35
C ALA A 288 -29.47 -20.62 105.74
N LEU A 289 -29.01 -19.67 106.55
CA LEU A 289 -28.55 -18.36 106.07
C LEU A 289 -27.31 -18.49 105.16
N SER A 290 -26.32 -19.31 105.55
CA SER A 290 -25.12 -19.55 104.74
C SER A 290 -25.44 -20.22 103.39
N LEU A 291 -26.44 -21.11 103.38
CA LEU A 291 -26.99 -21.74 102.17
C LEU A 291 -27.67 -20.74 101.25
N HIS A 292 -28.48 -19.82 101.80
CA HIS A 292 -29.08 -18.74 101.02
C HIS A 292 -28.02 -17.80 100.41
N GLN A 293 -26.99 -17.43 101.16
CA GLN A 293 -25.90 -16.61 100.65
C GLN A 293 -25.13 -17.31 99.52
N SER A 294 -24.90 -18.63 99.67
CA SER A 294 -24.30 -19.46 98.62
C SER A 294 -25.18 -19.49 97.36
N ALA A 295 -26.48 -19.72 97.50
CA ALA A 295 -27.43 -19.72 96.37
C ALA A 295 -27.46 -18.37 95.63
N LEU A 296 -27.40 -17.24 96.34
CA LEU A 296 -27.33 -15.91 95.73
C LEU A 296 -26.04 -15.72 94.91
N SER A 297 -24.90 -16.17 95.42
CA SER A 297 -23.62 -16.11 94.70
C SER A 297 -23.61 -16.96 93.42
N LEU A 298 -24.29 -18.12 93.46
CA LEU A 298 -24.50 -19.01 92.31
C LEU A 298 -25.39 -18.35 91.24
N HIS A 299 -26.48 -17.69 91.65
CA HIS A 299 -27.31 -16.91 90.73
C HIS A 299 -26.55 -15.76 90.06
N GLN A 300 -25.72 -15.03 90.81
CA GLN A 300 -24.89 -13.96 90.26
C GLN A 300 -23.87 -14.50 89.24
N SER A 301 -23.28 -15.66 89.54
CA SER A 301 -22.37 -16.36 88.62
C SER A 301 -23.08 -16.80 87.34
N ALA A 302 -24.28 -17.38 87.45
CA ALA A 302 -25.10 -17.77 86.29
C ALA A 302 -25.48 -16.57 85.41
N LEU A 303 -25.80 -15.41 85.99
CA LEU A 303 -26.08 -14.19 85.24
C LEU A 303 -24.86 -13.71 84.45
N SER A 304 -23.68 -13.73 85.06
CA SER A 304 -22.42 -13.36 84.38
C SER A 304 -22.07 -14.29 83.20
N LEU A 305 -22.37 -15.58 83.34
CA LEU A 305 -22.23 -16.58 82.28
C LEU A 305 -23.17 -16.31 81.11
N HIS A 306 -24.44 -15.98 81.39
CA HIS A 306 -25.39 -15.60 80.36
C HIS A 306 -24.96 -14.33 79.60
N GLN A 307 -24.45 -13.32 80.31
CA GLN A 307 -23.93 -12.11 79.68
C GLN A 307 -22.73 -12.40 78.79
N SER A 308 -21.83 -13.30 79.23
CA SER A 308 -20.69 -13.76 78.44
C SER A 308 -21.14 -14.50 77.18
N ALA A 309 -22.12 -15.41 77.29
CA ALA A 309 -22.69 -16.12 76.15
C ALA A 309 -23.34 -15.17 75.12
N LEU A 310 -24.04 -14.13 75.57
CA LEU A 310 -24.62 -13.11 74.68
C LEU A 310 -23.54 -12.36 73.90
N SER A 311 -22.44 -11.99 74.57
CA SER A 311 -21.31 -11.31 73.91
C SER A 311 -20.61 -12.18 72.85
N LEU A 312 -20.51 -13.49 73.10
CA LEU A 312 -19.99 -14.47 72.15
C LEU A 312 -20.90 -14.60 70.93
N HIS A 313 -22.22 -14.64 71.12
CA HIS A 313 -23.18 -14.64 70.02
C HIS A 313 -23.09 -13.38 69.16
N GLN A 314 -22.96 -12.21 69.78
CA GLN A 314 -22.78 -10.96 69.04
C GLN A 314 -21.47 -10.95 68.23
N SER A 315 -20.39 -11.48 68.80
CA SER A 315 -19.10 -11.65 68.12
C SER A 315 -19.23 -12.61 66.92
N ALA A 316 -19.89 -13.75 67.09
CA ALA A 316 -20.15 -14.69 66.00
C ALA A 316 -20.97 -14.08 64.85
N LEU A 317 -21.98 -13.25 65.16
CA LEU A 317 -22.77 -12.55 64.15
C LEU A 317 -21.89 -11.57 63.34
N SER A 318 -21.01 -10.81 64.00
CA SER A 318 -20.09 -9.89 63.32
C SER A 318 -19.09 -10.61 62.40
N LEU A 319 -18.62 -11.80 62.80
CA LEU A 319 -17.77 -12.66 61.99
C LEU A 319 -18.52 -13.18 60.75
N HIS A 320 -19.78 -13.60 60.91
CA HIS A 320 -20.61 -14.00 59.77
C HIS A 320 -20.83 -12.85 58.78
N GLN A 321 -21.09 -11.63 59.26
CA GLN A 321 -21.24 -10.47 58.39
C GLN A 321 -19.93 -10.13 57.63
N SER A 322 -18.79 -10.30 58.30
CA SER A 322 -17.46 -10.13 57.68
C SER A 322 -17.22 -11.20 56.60
N ALA A 323 -17.55 -12.46 56.87
CA ALA A 323 -17.44 -13.55 55.91
C ALA A 323 -18.34 -13.35 54.68
N LEU A 324 -19.56 -12.84 54.86
CA LEU A 324 -20.45 -12.50 53.74
C LEU A 324 -19.86 -11.39 52.85
N SER A 325 -19.29 -10.37 53.47
CA SER A 325 -18.62 -9.27 52.76
C SER A 325 -17.43 -9.79 51.94
N LEU A 326 -16.64 -10.70 52.53
CA LEU A 326 -15.52 -11.36 51.84
C LEU A 326 -15.97 -12.16 50.61
N HIS A 327 -17.04 -12.94 50.74
CA HIS A 327 -17.63 -13.66 49.60
C HIS A 327 -18.10 -12.74 48.47
N GLN A 328 -18.62 -11.56 48.79
CA GLN A 328 -19.00 -10.58 47.77
C GLN A 328 -17.78 -10.04 46.99
N SER A 329 -16.66 -9.80 47.69
CA SER A 329 -15.38 -9.45 47.05
C SER A 329 -14.84 -10.58 46.16
N ASP A 330 -14.93 -11.84 46.60
CA ASP A 330 -14.51 -13.00 45.79
C ASP A 330 -15.32 -13.12 44.50
N LEU A 331 -16.64 -12.93 44.57
CA LEU A 331 -17.52 -12.95 43.40
C LEU A 331 -17.17 -11.81 42.42
N THR A 332 -16.87 -10.63 42.95
CA THR A 332 -16.42 -9.48 42.16
C THR A 332 -15.09 -9.76 41.47
N CYS A 333 -14.13 -10.35 42.18
CA CYS A 333 -12.85 -10.78 41.63
C CYS A 333 -13.02 -11.83 40.52
N THR A 334 -13.95 -12.78 40.69
CA THR A 334 -14.28 -13.79 39.68
C THR A 334 -14.84 -13.16 38.40
N ASN A 335 -15.70 -12.15 38.53
CA ASN A 335 -16.22 -11.40 37.38
C ASN A 335 -15.13 -10.56 36.68
N GLN A 336 -14.17 -10.01 37.42
CA GLN A 336 -13.01 -9.34 36.82
C GLN A 336 -12.15 -10.34 36.03
N LEU A 337 -11.97 -11.55 36.55
CA LEU A 337 -11.21 -12.61 35.87
C LEU A 337 -11.83 -13.04 34.53
N SER A 338 -13.16 -13.14 34.47
CA SER A 338 -13.85 -13.43 33.21
C SER A 338 -13.72 -12.28 32.21
N ALA A 339 -13.75 -11.02 32.67
CA ALA A 339 -13.49 -9.86 31.83
C ALA A 339 -12.07 -9.87 31.25
N PHE A 340 -11.05 -10.25 32.03
CA PHE A 340 -9.67 -10.41 31.52
C PHE A 340 -9.56 -11.53 30.50
N THR A 341 -10.26 -12.64 30.70
CA THR A 341 -10.30 -13.74 29.73
C THR A 341 -10.84 -13.27 28.38
N ASN A 342 -11.86 -12.41 28.38
CA ASN A 342 -12.39 -11.79 27.17
C ASN A 342 -11.43 -10.76 26.54
N GLN A 343 -10.70 -9.99 27.35
CA GLN A 343 -9.68 -9.06 26.82
C GLN A 343 -8.51 -9.81 26.17
N LEU A 344 -8.09 -10.93 26.76
CA LEU A 344 -7.01 -11.76 26.23
C LEU A 344 -7.42 -12.42 24.89
N SER A 345 -8.66 -12.90 24.78
CA SER A 345 -9.17 -13.43 23.52
C SER A 345 -9.27 -12.36 22.44
N ALA A 346 -9.68 -11.13 22.79
CA ALA A 346 -9.67 -9.99 21.88
C ALA A 346 -8.24 -9.66 21.39
N CYS A 347 -7.25 -9.60 22.28
CA CYS A 347 -5.84 -9.40 21.90
C CYS A 347 -5.34 -10.52 20.96
N THR A 348 -5.70 -11.78 21.24
CA THR A 348 -5.34 -12.93 20.40
C THR A 348 -5.91 -12.81 18.99
N ASN A 349 -7.16 -12.36 18.88
CA ASN A 349 -7.82 -12.11 17.60
C ASN A 349 -7.19 -10.94 16.83
N GLN A 350 -6.77 -9.88 17.51
CA GLN A 350 -6.05 -8.77 16.86
C GLN A 350 -4.67 -9.20 16.37
N LEU A 351 -3.96 -10.04 17.13
CA LEU A 351 -2.66 -10.58 16.74
C LEU A 351 -2.77 -11.49 15.50
N SER A 352 -3.81 -12.32 15.43
CA SER A 352 -4.06 -13.15 14.25
C SER A 352 -4.42 -12.30 13.03
N ALA A 353 -5.21 -11.24 13.19
CA ALA A 353 -5.49 -10.28 12.13
C ALA A 353 -4.21 -9.58 11.61
N CYS A 354 -3.32 -9.12 12.51
CA CYS A 354 -2.03 -8.55 12.15
C CYS A 354 -1.17 -9.56 11.37
N THR A 355 -1.15 -10.82 11.81
CA THR A 355 -0.41 -11.91 11.14
C THR A 355 -0.93 -12.14 9.71
N ASN A 356 -2.25 -12.12 9.52
CA ASN A 356 -2.87 -12.25 8.21
C ASN A 356 -2.59 -11.04 7.30
N GLN A 357 -2.57 -9.83 7.85
CA GLN A 357 -2.20 -8.65 7.08
C GLN A 357 -0.71 -8.64 6.68
N LEU A 358 0.17 -9.13 7.55
CA LEU A 358 1.60 -9.28 7.25
C LEU A 358 1.84 -10.32 6.15
N SER A 359 1.12 -11.45 6.17
CA SER A 359 1.21 -12.45 5.11
C SER A 359 0.68 -11.91 3.78
N ALA A 360 -0.40 -11.13 3.79
CA ALA A 360 -0.90 -10.42 2.61
C ALA A 360 0.14 -9.42 2.04
N CYS A 361 0.79 -8.64 2.90
CA CYS A 361 1.89 -7.75 2.48
C CYS A 361 3.06 -8.52 1.86
N THR A 362 3.45 -9.65 2.46
CA THR A 362 4.50 -10.53 1.92
C THR A 362 4.15 -11.03 0.52
N ASN A 363 2.90 -11.43 0.29
CA ASN A 363 2.42 -11.87 -1.01
C ASN A 363 2.36 -10.73 -2.04
N GLN A 364 2.01 -9.51 -1.62
CA GLN A 364 2.06 -8.34 -2.50
C GLN A 364 3.50 -7.99 -2.89
N LEU A 365 4.46 -8.10 -1.95
CA LEU A 365 5.87 -7.84 -2.22
C LEU A 365 6.47 -8.85 -3.21
N SER A 366 6.08 -10.12 -3.11
CA SER A 366 6.51 -11.15 -4.07
C SER A 366 5.90 -10.91 -5.46
N ALA A 367 4.64 -10.49 -5.54
CA ALA A 367 4.00 -10.07 -6.79
C ALA A 367 4.71 -8.86 -7.42
N PHE A 368 5.08 -7.85 -6.62
CA PHE A 368 5.89 -6.71 -7.06
C PHE A 368 7.24 -7.16 -7.64
N THR A 369 7.92 -8.08 -6.95
CA THR A 369 9.22 -8.61 -7.41
C THR A 369 9.09 -9.30 -8.78
N ASN A 370 8.01 -10.05 -8.99
CA ASN A 370 7.71 -10.70 -10.27
C ASN A 370 7.33 -9.70 -11.38
N GLN A 371 6.59 -8.63 -11.06
CA GLN A 371 6.26 -7.58 -12.01
C GLN A 371 7.53 -6.83 -12.45
N LEU A 372 8.43 -6.51 -11.51
CA LEU A 372 9.69 -5.82 -11.80
C LEU A 372 10.60 -6.65 -12.70
N SER A 373 10.69 -7.97 -12.46
CA SER A 373 11.48 -8.87 -13.31
C SER A 373 10.89 -8.96 -14.74
N ALA A 374 9.57 -9.04 -14.86
CA ALA A 374 8.89 -9.00 -16.16
C ALA A 374 9.16 -7.68 -16.92
N CYS A 375 9.09 -6.55 -16.20
CA CYS A 375 9.38 -5.22 -16.75
C CYS A 375 10.83 -5.10 -17.22
N THR A 376 11.78 -5.62 -16.43
CA THR A 376 13.21 -5.68 -16.78
C THR A 376 13.44 -6.51 -18.05
N ASN A 377 12.77 -7.66 -18.17
CA ASN A 377 12.85 -8.50 -19.36
C ASN A 377 12.27 -7.79 -20.59
N GLN A 378 11.14 -7.10 -20.48
CA GLN A 378 10.56 -6.32 -21.58
C GLN A 378 11.48 -5.17 -22.02
N PHE A 379 12.12 -4.48 -21.07
CA PHE A 379 13.10 -3.44 -21.37
C PHE A 379 14.30 -3.99 -22.15
N SER A 380 14.82 -5.15 -21.75
CA SER A 380 15.90 -5.81 -22.45
C SER A 380 15.50 -6.22 -23.88
N ALA A 381 14.28 -6.73 -24.07
CA ALA A 381 13.76 -7.09 -25.38
C ALA A 381 13.58 -5.87 -26.28
N SER A 382 13.03 -4.78 -25.76
CA SER A 382 12.89 -3.50 -26.49
C SER A 382 14.26 -2.93 -26.89
N THR A 383 15.24 -3.00 -25.99
CA THR A 383 16.63 -2.56 -26.28
C THR A 383 17.25 -3.39 -27.42
N ASN A 384 17.04 -4.70 -27.40
CA ASN A 384 17.51 -5.59 -28.46
C ASN A 384 16.82 -5.28 -29.80
N GLN A 385 15.50 -5.04 -29.82
CA GLN A 385 14.79 -4.65 -31.05
C GLN A 385 15.26 -3.30 -31.61
N LEU A 386 15.54 -2.34 -30.73
CA LEU A 386 16.09 -1.03 -31.12
C LEU A 386 17.47 -1.19 -31.78
N SER A 387 18.33 -2.04 -31.20
CA SER A 387 19.65 -2.34 -31.78
C SER A 387 19.54 -3.00 -33.16
N ALA A 388 18.57 -3.90 -33.35
CA ALA A 388 18.30 -4.54 -34.63
C ALA A 388 17.80 -3.53 -35.68
N CYS A 389 16.90 -2.61 -35.31
CA CYS A 389 16.47 -1.51 -36.19
C CYS A 389 17.63 -0.61 -36.58
N THR A 390 18.50 -0.25 -35.62
CA THR A 390 19.68 0.59 -35.87
C THR A 390 20.61 -0.08 -36.89
N ASN A 391 20.83 -1.38 -36.75
CA ASN A 391 21.61 -2.15 -37.71
C ASN A 391 20.96 -2.18 -39.10
N GLN A 392 19.64 -2.40 -39.20
CA GLN A 392 18.94 -2.37 -40.48
C GLN A 392 18.98 -0.99 -41.17
N LEU A 393 18.85 0.09 -40.39
CA LEU A 393 18.98 1.45 -40.90
C LEU A 393 20.38 1.71 -41.48
N SER A 394 21.42 1.20 -40.81
CA SER A 394 22.80 1.31 -41.29
C SER A 394 23.01 0.59 -42.63
N VAL A 395 22.40 -0.59 -42.81
CA VAL A 395 22.43 -1.34 -44.07
C VAL A 395 21.73 -0.57 -45.19
N CYS A 396 20.53 -0.03 -44.93
CA CYS A 396 19.81 0.82 -45.88
C CYS A 396 20.62 2.07 -46.27
N THR A 397 21.26 2.72 -45.30
CA THR A 397 22.09 3.91 -45.54
C THR A 397 23.29 3.58 -46.43
N ASN A 398 23.94 2.45 -46.18
CA ASN A 398 25.03 1.95 -47.00
C ASN A 398 24.56 1.61 -48.42
N GLN A 399 23.41 0.95 -48.60
CA GLN A 399 22.84 0.64 -49.92
C GLN A 399 22.49 1.90 -50.72
N LEU A 400 21.87 2.90 -50.09
CA LEU A 400 21.61 4.20 -50.71
C LEU A 400 22.89 4.91 -51.15
N SER A 401 23.95 4.84 -50.35
CA SER A 401 25.26 5.43 -50.69
C SER A 401 25.89 4.76 -51.93
N VAL A 402 25.68 3.45 -52.11
CA VAL A 402 26.17 2.73 -53.30
C VAL A 402 25.38 3.15 -54.54
N CYS A 403 24.06 3.30 -54.44
CA CYS A 403 23.23 3.78 -55.56
C CYS A 403 23.57 5.23 -55.96
N THR A 404 23.83 6.11 -54.99
CA THR A 404 24.21 7.51 -55.27
C THR A 404 25.61 7.65 -55.86
N ASN A 405 26.53 6.73 -55.56
CA ASN A 405 27.88 6.71 -56.16
C ASN A 405 27.94 6.02 -57.54
N GLN A 406 26.88 5.35 -57.98
CA GLN A 406 26.79 4.68 -59.30
C GLN A 406 26.05 5.49 -60.39
N LEU A 407 25.44 6.62 -60.01
CA LEU A 407 24.86 7.63 -60.90
C LEU A 407 25.90 8.71 -61.23
#